data_AF-A0A258SPC2-F1
#
_entry.id   AF-A0A258SPC2-F1
#
_cell.length_a   1.000
_cell.length_b   1.000
_cell.length_c   1.000
_cell.angle_alpha   90.00
_cell.angle_beta   90.00
_cell.angle_gamma   90.00
#
_symmetry.space_group_name_H-M   'P 1'
#
loop_
_entity.id
_entity.type
_entity.pdbx_description
1 polymer ?
#
loop_
_entity_poly.entity_id
_entity_poly.type
_entity_poly.pdbx_seq_one_letter_code
_entity_poly.pdbx_strand_id
1 'polypeptide(L)'
;PNAADHAYYQFITLRWDAVDASLLPSHHRDLVRAPAGKRQAALSQITDPLARLLDASLLLMRQESDAATLTLATETASSRGWRQPLLAYLKLQEKQAAAQGNAAEQARLARRIQLVEKSIAAAP
;
A
#
# COMPACT_ATOMS: atom_id res chain seq x y z
N PRO A 1 -5.76 7.58 -26.04
CA PRO A 1 -5.03 6.66 -25.13
C PRO A 1 -4.09 5.75 -25.93
N ASN A 2 -2.80 5.75 -25.59
CA ASN A 2 -1.82 4.85 -26.22
C ASN A 2 -1.80 3.48 -25.51
N ALA A 3 -1.00 2.53 -26.02
CA ALA A 3 -0.92 1.17 -25.46
C ALA A 3 -0.42 1.15 -24.00
N ALA A 4 0.49 2.06 -23.62
CA ALA A 4 1.00 2.16 -22.25
C ALA A 4 -0.08 2.71 -21.29
N ASP A 5 -0.86 3.71 -21.71
CA ASP A 5 -1.99 4.23 -20.91
C ASP A 5 -3.02 3.13 -20.65
N HIS A 6 -3.31 2.31 -21.66
CA HIS A 6 -4.25 1.19 -21.53
C HIS A 6 -3.71 0.11 -20.59
N ALA A 7 -2.42 -0.24 -20.69
CA ALA A 7 -1.78 -1.17 -19.76
C ALA A 7 -1.79 -0.63 -18.31
N TYR A 8 -1.49 0.66 -18.12
CA TYR A 8 -1.54 1.29 -16.81
C TYR A 8 -2.96 1.34 -16.25
N TYR A 9 -3.97 1.62 -17.09
CA TYR A 9 -5.38 1.54 -16.71
C TYR A 9 -5.77 0.14 -16.24
N GLN A 10 -5.40 -0.91 -16.99
CA GLN A 10 -5.64 -2.29 -16.58
C GLN A 10 -4.94 -2.63 -15.25
N PHE A 11 -3.71 -2.13 -15.06
CA PHE A 11 -2.96 -2.30 -13.84
C PHE A 11 -3.66 -1.71 -12.61
N ILE A 12 -4.05 -0.44 -12.66
CA ILE A 12 -4.72 0.23 -11.52
C ILE A 12 -6.15 -0.28 -11.29
N THR A 13 -6.78 -0.88 -12.30
CA THR A 13 -8.10 -1.54 -12.20
C THR A 13 -8.00 -3.04 -11.89
N LEU A 14 -6.82 -3.52 -11.50
CA LEU A 14 -6.55 -4.89 -11.03
C LEU A 14 -6.70 -6.00 -12.10
N ARG A 15 -6.77 -5.64 -13.39
CA ARG A 15 -6.90 -6.58 -14.53
C ARG A 15 -5.55 -7.12 -14.99
N TRP A 16 -4.82 -7.77 -14.09
CA TRP A 16 -3.41 -8.13 -14.31
C TRP A 16 -3.21 -9.35 -15.22
N ASP A 17 -4.22 -10.21 -15.40
CA ASP A 17 -4.12 -11.39 -16.25
C ASP A 17 -3.91 -11.07 -17.73
N ALA A 18 -4.29 -9.86 -18.16
CA ALA A 18 -4.23 -9.41 -19.55
C ALA A 18 -3.22 -8.27 -19.76
N VAL A 19 -2.48 -7.86 -18.72
CA VAL A 19 -1.60 -6.70 -18.80
C VAL A 19 -0.23 -7.12 -19.34
N ASP A 20 0.24 -6.44 -20.38
CA ASP A 20 1.64 -6.57 -20.80
C ASP A 20 2.52 -5.76 -19.83
N ALA A 21 3.19 -6.46 -18.91
CA ALA A 21 4.06 -5.85 -17.92
C ALA A 21 5.22 -5.06 -18.56
N SER A 22 5.61 -5.31 -19.82
CA SER A 22 6.66 -4.53 -20.48
C SER A 22 6.24 -3.08 -20.78
N LEU A 23 4.93 -2.84 -20.91
CA LEU A 23 4.33 -1.53 -21.15
C LEU A 23 4.13 -0.70 -19.88
N LEU A 24 4.25 -1.31 -18.70
CA LEU A 24 4.14 -0.58 -17.44
C LEU A 24 5.41 0.22 -17.12
N PRO A 25 5.31 1.27 -16.30
CA PRO A 25 6.47 1.87 -15.65
C PRO A 25 7.32 0.82 -14.94
N SER A 26 8.66 0.98 -14.99
CA SER A 26 9.62 -0.03 -14.55
C SER A 26 9.37 -0.55 -13.12
N HIS A 27 8.97 0.35 -12.21
CA HIS A 27 8.74 0.04 -10.81
C HIS A 27 7.55 -0.90 -10.56
N HIS A 28 6.59 -1.01 -11.48
CA HIS A 28 5.41 -1.89 -11.34
C HIS A 28 5.60 -3.27 -11.99
N ARG A 29 6.61 -3.42 -12.86
CA ARG A 29 6.74 -4.60 -13.73
C ARG A 29 6.95 -5.87 -12.92
N ASP A 30 7.82 -5.81 -11.92
CA ASP A 30 8.18 -6.97 -11.11
C ASP A 30 7.02 -7.43 -10.23
N LEU A 31 6.19 -6.50 -9.74
CA LEU A 31 4.97 -6.83 -9.00
C LEU A 31 4.01 -7.67 -9.83
N VAL A 32 3.73 -7.23 -11.06
CA VAL A 32 2.79 -7.92 -11.96
C VAL A 32 3.36 -9.26 -12.43
N ARG A 33 4.65 -9.31 -12.76
CA ARG A 33 5.34 -10.54 -13.21
C ARG A 33 5.48 -11.59 -12.12
N ALA A 34 5.59 -11.17 -10.85
CA ALA A 34 5.72 -12.10 -9.76
C ALA A 34 4.44 -12.96 -9.60
N PRO A 35 4.58 -14.26 -9.27
CA PRO A 35 3.45 -15.09 -8.85
C PRO A 35 2.74 -14.50 -7.63
N ALA A 36 1.43 -14.69 -7.50
CA ALA A 36 0.60 -14.09 -6.44
C ALA A 36 1.20 -14.22 -5.02
N GLY A 37 1.67 -15.41 -4.64
CA GLY A 37 2.30 -15.65 -3.32
C GLY A 37 3.69 -15.06 -3.12
N LYS A 38 4.25 -14.34 -4.10
CA LYS A 38 5.58 -13.71 -4.04
C LYS A 38 5.57 -12.20 -4.32
N ARG A 39 4.40 -11.61 -4.61
CA ARG A 39 4.30 -10.18 -5.01
C ARG A 39 4.67 -9.22 -3.89
N GLN A 40 4.38 -9.59 -2.64
CA GLN A 40 4.68 -8.78 -1.45
C GLN A 40 6.19 -8.51 -1.34
N ALA A 41 7.03 -9.49 -1.72
CA ALA A 41 8.48 -9.34 -1.70
C ALA A 41 8.98 -8.27 -2.69
N ALA A 42 8.28 -8.08 -3.82
CA ALA A 42 8.63 -7.09 -4.84
C ALA A 42 8.49 -5.64 -4.33
N LEU A 43 7.57 -5.38 -3.38
CA LEU A 43 7.35 -4.03 -2.84
C LEU A 43 8.61 -3.42 -2.22
N SER A 44 9.44 -4.24 -1.57
CA SER A 44 10.69 -3.80 -0.94
C SER A 44 11.72 -3.27 -1.94
N GLN A 45 11.64 -3.74 -3.20
CA GLN A 45 12.56 -3.35 -4.27
C GLN A 45 12.13 -2.06 -4.99
N ILE A 46 10.90 -1.59 -4.74
CA ILE A 46 10.39 -0.37 -5.35
C ILE A 46 11.00 0.84 -4.62
N THR A 47 11.92 1.56 -5.26
CA THR A 47 12.58 2.73 -4.68
C THR A 47 11.69 3.96 -4.63
N ASP A 48 10.79 4.13 -5.61
CA ASP A 48 9.88 5.26 -5.65
C ASP A 48 8.79 5.10 -4.57
N PRO A 49 8.68 6.04 -3.60
CA PRO A 49 7.76 5.90 -2.47
C PRO A 49 6.28 5.93 -2.88
N LEU A 50 5.93 6.66 -3.94
CA LEU A 50 4.55 6.78 -4.39
C LEU A 50 4.12 5.49 -5.09
N ALA A 51 4.95 4.98 -5.99
CA ALA A 51 4.78 3.69 -6.63
C ALA A 51 4.66 2.57 -5.59
N ARG A 52 5.52 2.57 -4.57
CA ARG A 52 5.47 1.56 -3.51
C ARG A 52 4.13 1.59 -2.76
N LEU A 53 3.60 2.78 -2.46
CA LEU A 53 2.29 2.92 -1.81
C LEU A 53 1.13 2.53 -2.71
N LEU A 54 1.20 2.87 -4.00
CA LEU A 54 0.20 2.44 -4.98
C LEU A 54 0.17 0.91 -5.02
N ASP A 55 1.33 0.26 -5.16
CA ASP A 55 1.43 -1.18 -5.31
C ASP A 55 0.99 -1.92 -4.04
N ALA A 56 1.32 -1.39 -2.85
CA ALA A 56 0.81 -1.90 -1.59
C ALA A 56 -0.72 -1.79 -1.51
N SER A 57 -1.30 -0.70 -2.01
CA SER A 57 -2.76 -0.52 -2.09
C SER A 57 -3.41 -1.51 -3.05
N LEU A 58 -2.80 -1.77 -4.21
CA LEU A 58 -3.32 -2.72 -5.18
C LEU A 58 -3.27 -4.16 -4.65
N LEU A 59 -2.20 -4.56 -3.94
CA LEU A 59 -2.15 -5.86 -3.27
C LEU A 59 -3.23 -5.99 -2.18
N LEU A 60 -3.49 -4.93 -1.42
CA LEU A 60 -4.58 -4.89 -0.45
C LEU A 60 -5.95 -5.10 -1.09
N MET A 61 -6.23 -4.38 -2.18
CA MET A 61 -7.50 -4.52 -2.91
C MET A 61 -7.68 -5.90 -3.54
N ARG A 62 -6.57 -6.56 -3.90
CA ARG A 62 -6.56 -7.94 -4.42
C ARG A 62 -6.58 -9.01 -3.32
N GLN A 63 -6.60 -8.63 -2.04
CA GLN A 63 -6.47 -9.55 -0.90
C GLN A 63 -5.16 -10.38 -0.93
N GLU A 64 -4.13 -9.85 -1.57
CA GLU A 64 -2.80 -10.46 -1.69
C GLU A 64 -1.78 -9.79 -0.75
N SER A 65 -2.20 -8.90 0.15
CA SER A 65 -1.33 -8.27 1.14
C SER A 65 -1.12 -9.13 2.39
N ASP A 66 0.02 -8.97 3.03
CA ASP A 66 0.32 -9.52 4.36
C ASP A 66 0.60 -8.40 5.38
N ALA A 67 0.94 -8.79 6.63
CA ALA A 67 1.28 -7.82 7.68
C ALA A 67 2.52 -6.97 7.32
N ALA A 68 3.48 -7.56 6.60
CA ALA A 68 4.69 -6.86 6.15
C ALA A 68 4.37 -5.77 5.12
N THR A 69 3.42 -6.02 4.22
CA THR A 69 2.91 -5.04 3.24
C THR A 69 2.39 -3.78 3.94
N LEU A 70 1.59 -3.95 5.00
CA LEU A 70 1.03 -2.82 5.75
C LEU A 70 2.08 -2.06 6.56
N THR A 71 3.03 -2.77 7.16
CA THR A 71 4.16 -2.14 7.86
C THR A 71 4.99 -1.29 6.91
N LEU A 72 5.37 -1.85 5.76
CA LEU A 72 6.15 -1.14 4.73
C LEU A 72 5.40 0.09 4.20
N ALA A 73 4.10 -0.01 3.96
CA ALA A 73 3.29 1.11 3.52
C ALA A 73 3.19 2.22 4.58
N THR A 74 3.00 1.84 5.85
CA THR A 74 2.98 2.76 6.99
C THR A 74 4.30 3.51 7.13
N GLU A 75 5.44 2.81 7.05
CA GLU A 75 6.78 3.41 7.11
C GLU A 75 7.05 4.34 5.92
N THR A 76 6.64 3.93 4.72
CA THR A 76 6.80 4.73 3.50
C THR A 76 6.00 6.03 3.59
N ALA A 77 4.74 5.97 4.00
CA ALA A 77 3.92 7.18 4.20
C ALA A 77 4.48 8.07 5.32
N SER A 78 4.91 7.49 6.43
CA SER A 78 5.48 8.22 7.58
C SER A 78 6.77 8.95 7.22
N SER A 79 7.70 8.28 6.52
CA SER A 79 9.01 8.86 6.14
C SER A 79 8.88 10.03 5.15
N ARG A 80 7.80 10.07 4.36
CA ARG A 80 7.49 11.16 3.43
C ARG A 80 6.59 12.24 4.02
N GLY A 81 6.16 12.10 5.28
CA GLY A 81 5.23 13.05 5.91
C GLY A 81 3.82 13.03 5.31
N TRP A 82 3.45 11.95 4.60
CA TRP A 82 2.15 11.81 3.95
C TRP A 82 1.07 11.37 4.95
N ARG A 83 0.51 12.37 5.65
CA ARG A 83 -0.43 12.16 6.76
C ARG A 83 -1.69 11.39 6.37
N GLN A 84 -2.28 11.67 5.20
CA GLN A 84 -3.53 11.03 4.76
C GLN A 84 -3.35 9.53 4.46
N PRO A 85 -2.40 9.10 3.61
CA PRO A 85 -2.08 7.68 3.46
C PRO A 85 -1.68 7.01 4.77
N LEU A 86 -0.86 7.69 5.60
CA LEU A 86 -0.44 7.16 6.90
C LEU A 86 -1.65 6.83 7.78
N LEU A 87 -2.62 7.75 7.87
CA LEU A 87 -3.85 7.54 8.65
C LEU A 87 -4.64 6.33 8.16
N ALA A 88 -4.78 6.18 6.84
CA ALA A 88 -5.51 5.05 6.25
C ALA A 88 -4.87 3.70 6.62
N TYR A 89 -3.54 3.59 6.48
CA TYR A 89 -2.83 2.35 6.83
C TYR A 89 -2.86 2.04 8.32
N LEU A 90 -2.75 3.06 9.19
CA LEU A 90 -2.86 2.87 10.64
C LEU A 90 -4.25 2.34 11.04
N LYS A 91 -5.32 2.89 10.46
CA LYS A 91 -6.70 2.42 10.71
C LYS A 91 -6.90 0.98 10.25
N LEU A 92 -6.25 0.58 9.15
CA LEU A 92 -6.32 -0.80 8.68
C LEU A 92 -5.56 -1.76 9.60
N GLN A 93 -4.36 -1.38 10.07
CA GLN A 93 -3.63 -2.15 11.07
C GLN A 93 -4.43 -2.28 12.38
N GLU A 94 -5.10 -1.22 12.82
CA GLU A 94 -5.93 -1.25 14.04
C GLU A 94 -7.09 -2.24 13.89
N LYS A 95 -7.78 -2.24 12.74
CA LYS A 95 -8.84 -3.22 12.44
C LYS A 95 -8.31 -4.65 12.43
N GLN A 96 -7.10 -4.89 11.92
CA GLN A 96 -6.49 -6.22 11.94
C GLN A 96 -6.13 -6.66 13.36
N ALA A 97 -5.55 -5.77 14.17
CA ALA A 97 -5.25 -6.06 15.57
C ALA A 97 -6.51 -6.41 16.36
N ALA A 98 -7.60 -5.66 16.14
CA ALA A 98 -8.91 -5.96 16.73
C ALA A 98 -9.44 -7.33 16.30
N ALA A 99 -9.37 -7.66 15.01
CA ALA A 99 -9.81 -8.96 14.49
C ALA A 99 -8.99 -10.13 15.05
N GLN A 100 -7.73 -9.90 15.41
CA GLN A 100 -6.83 -10.89 16.04
C GLN A 100 -6.97 -10.93 17.58
N GLY A 101 -7.80 -10.08 18.19
CA GLY A 101 -7.92 -9.96 19.64
C GLY A 101 -6.71 -9.34 20.32
N ASN A 102 -5.81 -8.68 19.57
CA ASN A 102 -4.61 -8.06 20.11
C ASN A 102 -4.91 -6.64 20.65
N ALA A 103 -5.53 -6.60 21.84
CA ALA A 103 -5.93 -5.35 22.50
C ALA A 103 -4.75 -4.39 22.77
N ALA A 104 -3.56 -4.93 23.05
CA ALA A 104 -2.37 -4.13 23.32
C ALA A 104 -1.91 -3.36 22.07
N GLU A 105 -1.83 -4.04 20.93
CA GLU A 105 -1.46 -3.41 19.65
C GLU A 105 -2.57 -2.46 19.17
N GLN A 106 -3.84 -2.84 19.33
CA GLN A 106 -4.97 -1.95 19.01
C GLN A 106 -4.87 -0.62 19.80
N ALA A 107 -4.63 -0.66 21.11
CA ALA A 107 -4.51 0.54 21.94
C ALA A 107 -3.26 1.38 21.58
N ARG A 108 -2.19 0.76 21.10
CA ARG A 108 -1.01 1.47 20.58
C ARG A 108 -1.34 2.18 19.26
N LEU A 109 -2.00 1.50 18.34
CA LEU A 109 -2.40 2.06 17.04
C LEU A 109 -3.41 3.19 17.19
N ALA A 110 -4.41 3.04 18.08
CA ALA A 110 -5.38 4.08 18.40
C ALA A 110 -4.72 5.40 18.83
N ARG A 111 -3.72 5.33 19.71
CA ARG A 111 -2.95 6.52 20.13
C ARG A 111 -2.21 7.17 18.97
N ARG A 112 -1.60 6.37 18.09
CA ARG A 112 -0.88 6.89 16.91
C ARG A 112 -1.83 7.52 15.90
N ILE A 113 -3.01 6.93 15.68
CA ILE A 113 -4.09 7.47 14.84
C ILE A 113 -4.49 8.85 15.35
N GLN A 114 -4.79 8.98 16.65
CA GLN A 114 -5.17 10.25 17.25
C GLN A 114 -4.11 11.34 17.05
N LEU A 115 -2.82 11.01 17.15
CA LEU A 115 -1.74 11.96 16.91
C LEU A 115 -1.70 12.43 15.44
N VAL A 116 -1.86 11.50 14.49
CA VAL A 116 -1.90 11.84 13.07
C VAL A 116 -3.14 12.68 12.73
N GLU A 117 -4.31 12.33 13.26
CA GLU A 117 -5.55 13.10 13.07
C GLU A 117 -5.44 14.53 13.60
N LYS A 118 -4.88 14.72 14.81
CA LYS A 118 -4.57 16.04 15.35
C LYS A 118 -3.62 16.82 14.45
N SER A 119 -2.58 16.14 13.94
CA SER A 119 -1.63 16.78 13.02
C SER A 119 -2.28 17.22 11.71
N ILE A 120 -3.27 16.48 11.21
CA ILE A 120 -4.03 16.82 10.00
C ILE A 120 -4.90 18.05 10.26
N ALA A 121 -5.66 18.05 11.35
CA ALA A 121 -6.55 19.15 11.73
C ALA A 121 -5.80 20.46 12.05
N ALA A 122 -4.54 20.37 12.46
CA ALA A 122 -3.69 21.53 12.75
C ALA A 122 -3.00 22.15 11.52
N ALA A 123 -3.10 21.55 10.33
CA ALA A 123 -2.57 22.18 9.12
C ALA A 123 -3.51 23.28 8.61
N PRO A 124 -2.96 24.46 8.25
CA PRO A 124 -3.73 25.58 7.70
C PRO A 124 -4.31 25.29 6.31
#